data_AF-A0A952INH4-F1
#
_entry.id   AF-A0A952INH4-F1
#
_cell.length_a   1.000
_cell.length_b   1.000
_cell.length_c   1.000
_cell.angle_alpha   90.00
_cell.angle_beta   90.00
_cell.angle_gamma   90.00
#
_symmetry.space_group_name_H-M   'P 1'
#
loop_
_entity.id
_entity.type
_entity.pdbx_description
1 polymer ?
#
loop_
_entity_poly.entity_id
_entity_poly.type
_entity_poly.pdbx_seq_one_letter_code
_entity_poly.pdbx_strand_id
1 'polypeptide(L)'
;MRKEVQFNNGRTLEFDGVCIASVCALNHDDTVRRRFLIYRCESGYVAQRVDDPDTVHARYWAAECSTERDIYDFFGNEPLANYLYGRLKIRVPGLDYDQ
;
A
#
# COMPACT_ATOMS: atom_id res chain seq x y z
N MET A 1 16.82 2.56 5.99
CA MET A 1 17.19 1.47 5.06
C MET A 1 16.69 1.92 3.72
N ARG A 2 17.58 1.96 2.72
CA ARG A 2 17.22 2.41 1.37
C ARG A 2 16.20 1.45 0.75
N LYS A 3 15.14 2.01 0.18
CA LYS A 3 14.04 1.34 -0.51
C LYS A 3 13.86 1.93 -1.89
N GLU A 4 13.30 1.13 -2.78
CA GLU A 4 12.99 1.50 -4.15
C GLU A 4 11.56 1.06 -4.47
N VAL A 5 10.77 1.95 -5.06
CA VAL A 5 9.41 1.64 -5.53
C VAL A 5 9.18 2.23 -6.92
N GLN A 6 8.31 1.60 -7.70
CA GLN A 6 7.95 2.03 -9.04
C GLN A 6 6.52 2.59 -9.09
N PHE A 7 6.36 3.69 -9.81
CA PHE A 7 5.11 4.35 -10.13
C PHE A 7 4.58 3.85 -11.49
N ASN A 8 3.28 4.02 -11.75
CA ASN A 8 2.65 3.64 -13.01
C ASN A 8 3.29 4.19 -14.28
N ASN A 9 3.85 5.39 -14.19
CA ASN A 9 4.49 6.05 -15.33
C ASN A 9 5.91 5.55 -15.57
N GLY A 10 6.33 4.46 -14.92
CA GLY A 10 7.68 3.90 -15.00
C GLY A 10 8.70 4.66 -14.15
N ARG A 11 8.32 5.75 -13.48
CA ARG A 11 9.22 6.48 -12.57
C ARG A 11 9.53 5.61 -11.36
N THR A 12 10.79 5.59 -10.98
CA THR A 12 11.25 4.98 -9.74
C THR A 12 11.47 6.06 -8.68
N LEU A 13 11.12 5.75 -7.42
CA LEU A 13 11.45 6.56 -6.25
C LEU A 13 12.34 5.74 -5.34
N GLU A 14 13.51 6.31 -5.03
CA GLU A 14 14.39 5.82 -3.99
C GLU A 14 14.24 6.68 -2.74
N PHE A 15 14.15 6.04 -1.57
CA PHE A 15 13.98 6.73 -0.31
C PHE A 15 14.52 5.91 0.87
N ASP A 16 14.78 6.57 1.99
CA ASP A 16 15.05 5.92 3.26
C ASP A 16 13.75 5.76 4.06
N GLY A 17 13.39 4.51 4.36
CA GLY A 17 12.17 4.23 5.09
C GLY A 17 12.09 2.82 5.67
N VAL A 18 11.03 2.58 6.44
CA VAL A 18 10.74 1.29 7.06
C VAL A 18 9.32 0.87 6.67
N CYS A 19 9.17 -0.38 6.21
CA CYS A 19 7.85 -0.95 5.96
C CYS A 19 7.14 -1.14 7.31
N ILE A 20 6.06 -0.40 7.53
CA ILE A 20 5.28 -0.43 8.78
C ILE A 20 4.03 -1.31 8.67
N ALA A 21 3.56 -1.58 7.45
CA ALA A 21 2.51 -2.54 7.18
C ALA A 21 2.67 -3.20 5.81
N SER A 22 2.32 -4.48 5.76
CA SER A 22 2.23 -5.26 4.53
C SER A 22 1.07 -6.24 4.66
N VAL A 23 0.25 -6.33 3.61
CA VAL A 23 -0.84 -7.30 3.49
C VAL A 23 -0.81 -7.90 2.09
N CYS A 24 -1.10 -9.20 2.00
CA CYS A 24 -1.09 -9.94 0.75
C CYS A 24 -2.46 -10.59 0.53
N ALA A 25 -2.93 -10.55 -0.71
CA ALA A 25 -3.97 -11.45 -1.19
C ALA A 25 -3.30 -12.62 -1.92
N LEU A 26 -3.70 -13.84 -1.60
CA LEU A 26 -3.17 -15.06 -2.20
C LEU A 26 -4.17 -15.65 -3.21
N ASN A 27 -3.65 -16.41 -4.17
CA ASN A 27 -4.42 -17.34 -4.99
C ASN A 27 -4.71 -18.63 -4.21
N HIS A 28 -5.48 -19.55 -4.80
CA HIS A 28 -5.81 -20.85 -4.18
C HIS A 28 -4.61 -21.78 -3.99
N ASP A 29 -3.52 -21.54 -4.70
CA ASP A 29 -2.24 -22.26 -4.62
C ASP A 29 -1.22 -21.55 -3.72
N ASP A 30 -1.69 -20.62 -2.88
CA ASP A 30 -0.90 -19.79 -1.96
C ASP A 30 0.11 -18.83 -2.63
N THR A 31 0.10 -18.71 -3.97
CA THR A 31 0.89 -17.69 -4.66
C THR A 31 0.35 -16.29 -4.39
N VAL A 32 1.24 -15.29 -4.32
CA VAL A 32 0.85 -13.90 -3.98
C VAL A 32 0.27 -13.22 -5.20
N ARG A 33 -1.06 -13.09 -5.26
CA ARG A 33 -1.76 -12.33 -6.31
C ARG A 33 -1.51 -10.83 -6.24
N ARG A 34 -1.46 -10.28 -5.02
CA ARG A 34 -1.35 -8.83 -4.79
C ARG A 34 -0.78 -8.54 -3.42
N ARG A 35 0.02 -7.48 -3.33
CA ARG A 35 0.57 -6.97 -2.07
C ARG A 35 0.38 -5.47 -1.96
N PHE A 36 -0.10 -5.02 -0.80
CA PHE A 36 -0.09 -3.62 -0.40
C PHE A 36 0.95 -3.41 0.71
N LEU A 37 1.74 -2.36 0.56
CA LEU A 37 2.78 -1.99 1.52
C LEU A 37 2.67 -0.51 1.85
N ILE A 38 2.98 -0.17 3.10
CA ILE A 38 3.21 1.20 3.52
C ILE A 38 4.57 1.29 4.17
N TYR A 39 5.35 2.25 3.69
CA TYR A 39 6.60 2.63 4.29
C TYR A 39 6.43 3.95 5.02
N ARG A 40 7.01 4.04 6.22
CA ARG A 40 7.20 5.32 6.91
C ARG A 40 8.58 5.87 6.53
N CYS A 41 8.59 7.14 6.14
CA CYS A 41 9.78 7.91 5.79
C CYS A 41 9.87 9.13 6.72
N GLU A 42 10.94 9.92 6.62
CA GLU A 42 11.12 11.12 7.44
C GLU A 42 9.99 12.15 7.24
N SER A 43 9.58 12.35 5.99
CA SER A 43 8.59 13.36 5.60
C SER A 43 7.15 12.85 5.45
N GLY A 44 6.87 11.59 5.78
CA GLY A 44 5.54 11.01 5.63
C GLY A 44 5.57 9.51 5.31
N TYR A 45 4.84 9.12 4.27
CA TYR A 45 4.64 7.73 3.89
C TYR A 45 4.84 7.50 2.39
N VAL A 46 5.13 6.26 2.05
CA VAL A 46 5.05 5.76 0.67
C VAL A 46 4.09 4.58 0.67
N ALA A 47 2.99 4.70 -0.07
CA ALA A 47 2.05 3.63 -0.31
C ALA A 47 2.43 2.89 -1.59
N GLN A 48 2.42 1.56 -1.56
CA GLN A 48 2.78 0.73 -2.71
C GLN A 48 1.77 -0.39 -2.91
N ARG A 49 1.35 -0.57 -4.16
CA ARG A 49 0.63 -1.75 -4.63
C ARG A 49 1.49 -2.48 -5.66
N VAL A 50 1.61 -3.78 -5.45
CA VAL A 50 2.31 -4.72 -6.34
C VAL A 50 1.33 -5.82 -6.71
N ASP A 51 0.93 -5.86 -7.99
CA ASP A 51 0.12 -6.96 -8.53
C ASP A 51 1.05 -8.02 -9.16
N ASP A 52 0.65 -9.29 -9.06
CA ASP A 52 1.38 -10.41 -9.64
C ASP A 52 1.39 -10.31 -11.19
N PRO A 53 2.58 -10.39 -11.82
CA PRO A 53 2.75 -10.25 -13.27
C PRO A 53 1.99 -11.30 -14.09
N ASP A 54 1.76 -12.49 -13.53
CA ASP A 54 1.15 -13.64 -14.21
C ASP A 54 -0.38 -13.61 -14.13
N THR A 55 -0.95 -12.79 -13.24
CA THR A 55 -2.41 -12.69 -13.05
C THR A 55 -3.04 -11.44 -13.68
N VAL A 56 -2.29 -10.34 -13.77
CA VAL A 56 -2.69 -9.06 -14.35
C VAL A 56 -1.43 -8.46 -14.95
N HIS A 57 -1.47 -7.89 -16.17
CA HIS A 57 -0.33 -7.15 -16.75
C HIS A 57 0.37 -6.34 -15.67
N ALA A 58 1.60 -6.72 -15.27
CA ALA A 58 2.25 -6.25 -14.05
C ALA A 58 2.04 -4.75 -13.80
N ARG A 59 1.38 -4.41 -12.69
CA ARG A 59 1.11 -3.02 -12.33
C ARG A 59 1.75 -2.72 -10.98
N TYR A 60 2.78 -1.89 -11.04
CA TYR A 60 3.40 -1.27 -9.88
C TYR A 60 2.82 0.13 -9.73
N TRP A 61 2.11 0.36 -8.62
CA TRP A 61 1.65 1.67 -8.24
C TRP A 61 2.34 2.08 -6.95
N ALA A 62 2.96 3.24 -6.95
CA ALA A 62 3.40 3.88 -5.73
C ALA A 62 2.85 5.30 -5.67
N ALA A 63 2.67 5.80 -4.47
CA ALA A 63 2.36 7.19 -4.20
C ALA A 63 3.12 7.65 -2.95
N GLU A 64 3.62 8.88 -3.02
CA GLU A 64 4.08 9.63 -1.85
C GLU A 64 2.84 10.17 -1.14
N CYS A 65 2.73 9.89 0.16
CA CYS A 65 1.58 10.23 0.99
C CYS A 65 2.06 11.09 2.16
N SER A 66 1.58 12.32 2.26
CA SER A 66 1.93 13.22 3.37
C SER A 66 1.11 12.91 4.62
N THR A 67 -0.08 12.33 4.45
CA THR A 67 -1.02 12.04 5.53
C THR A 67 -1.62 10.64 5.41
N GLU A 68 -2.25 10.17 6.49
CA GLU A 68 -3.07 8.94 6.45
C GLU A 68 -4.25 9.06 5.48
N ARG A 69 -4.75 10.28 5.25
CA ARG A 69 -5.81 10.52 4.28
C ARG A 69 -5.33 10.23 2.85
N ASP A 70 -4.10 10.61 2.51
CA ASP A 70 -3.52 10.34 1.20
C ASP A 70 -3.34 8.83 0.97
N ILE A 71 -3.03 8.07 2.04
CA ILE A 71 -2.98 6.60 2.00
C ILE A 71 -4.35 6.03 1.66
N TYR A 72 -5.41 6.54 2.31
CA TYR A 72 -6.78 6.14 2.01
C TYR A 72 -7.18 6.54 0.58
N ASP A 73 -6.83 7.73 0.12
CA ASP A 73 -7.16 8.18 -1.24
C ASP A 73 -6.42 7.35 -2.31
N PHE A 74 -5.24 6.81 -1.99
CA PHE A 74 -4.49 5.90 -2.87
C PHE A 74 -5.12 4.50 -2.97
N PHE A 75 -5.39 3.84 -1.83
CA PHE A 75 -5.92 2.47 -1.83
C PHE A 75 -7.45 2.40 -1.90
N GLY A 76 -8.13 3.52 -1.62
CA GLY A 76 -9.58 3.63 -1.59
C GLY A 76 -10.25 2.63 -0.65
N ASN A 77 -11.35 2.06 -1.14
CA ASN A 77 -12.16 1.06 -0.42
C ASN A 77 -11.83 -0.38 -0.84
N GLU A 78 -10.63 -0.63 -1.39
CA GLU A 78 -10.24 -1.99 -1.79
C GLU A 78 -10.31 -2.94 -0.57
N PRO A 79 -10.96 -4.12 -0.68
CA PRO A 79 -11.14 -5.03 0.46
C PRO A 79 -9.84 -5.41 1.18
N LEU A 80 -8.74 -5.57 0.43
CA LEU A 80 -7.42 -5.85 0.98
C LEU A 80 -6.87 -4.67 1.83
N ALA A 81 -7.19 -3.43 1.45
CA ALA A 81 -6.71 -2.23 2.14
C ALA A 81 -7.29 -2.11 3.56
N ASN A 82 -8.50 -2.63 3.80
CA ASN A 82 -9.12 -2.60 5.14
C ASN A 82 -8.26 -3.27 6.21
N TYR A 83 -7.57 -4.37 5.87
CA TYR A 83 -6.64 -5.05 6.78
C TYR A 83 -5.43 -4.18 7.12
N LEU A 84 -4.98 -3.38 6.15
CA LEU A 84 -3.86 -2.47 6.30
C LEU A 84 -4.26 -1.24 7.14
N TYR A 85 -5.47 -0.69 6.93
CA TYR A 85 -6.01 0.39 7.77
C TYR A 85 -6.17 -0.06 9.21
N GLY A 86 -6.75 -1.25 9.44
CA GLY A 86 -6.90 -1.82 10.78
C GLY A 86 -5.57 -2.05 11.48
N ARG A 87 -4.57 -2.58 10.75
CA ARG A 87 -3.21 -2.81 11.30
C ARG A 87 -2.50 -1.52 11.71
N LEU A 88 -2.69 -0.44 10.95
CA LEU A 88 -2.06 0.85 11.21
C LEU A 88 -2.92 1.80 12.06
N LYS A 89 -4.16 1.40 12.39
CA LYS A 89 -5.17 2.26 13.04
C LYS A 89 -5.44 3.55 12.26
N ILE A 90 -5.38 3.48 10.93
CA ILE A 90 -5.72 4.60 10.05
C ILE A 90 -7.22 4.83 10.10
N ARG A 91 -7.63 6.09 10.27
CA ARG A 91 -9.04 6.45 10.25
C ARG A 91 -9.61 6.27 8.85
N VAL A 92 -10.64 5.43 8.72
CA VAL A 92 -11.34 5.21 7.45
C VAL A 92 -12.58 6.12 7.37
N PRO A 93 -12.74 6.92 6.31
CA PRO A 93 -13.93 7.74 6.11
C PRO A 93 -15.22 6.90 6.07
N GLY A 94 -16.25 7.33 6.81
CA GLY A 94 -17.53 6.63 6.89
C GLY A 94 -17.56 5.44 7.86
N LEU A 95 -16.44 5.11 8.51
CA LEU A 95 -16.38 4.20 9.64
C LEU A 95 -16.38 4.99 10.95
N ASP A 96 -17.30 4.63 11.83
CA ASP A 96 -17.36 5.11 13.21
C ASP A 96 -16.83 3.99 14.12
N TYR A 97 -15.97 4.36 15.07
CA TYR A 97 -15.30 3.42 15.97
C TYR A 97 -15.92 3.43 17.37
N ASP A 98 -16.93 4.27 17.60
CA ASP A 98 -17.60 4.48 18.88
C ASP A 98 -19.04 3.89 18.90
N GLN A 99 -19.19 2.64 18.45
CA GLN A 99 -20.36 1.81 18.75
C GLN A 99 -19.98 0.51 19.47
#